data_AF-A0A370GH91-F1
#
_entry.id   AF-A0A370GH91-F1
#
_cell.length_a   1.000
_cell.length_b   1.000
_cell.length_c   1.000
_cell.angle_alpha   90.00
_cell.angle_beta   90.00
_cell.angle_gamma   90.00
#
_symmetry.space_group_name_H-M   'P 1'
#
loop_
_entity.id
_entity.type
_entity.pdbx_description
1 polymer ?
#
loop_
_entity_poly.entity_id
_entity_poly.type
_entity_poly.pdbx_seq_one_letter_code
_entity_poly.pdbx_strand_id
1 'polypeptide(L)' 'MESKIEILSTVRIENNPDLYKIVDALNRTLKQKDLMFGLALDPDDQNTAVFTIYRT' A
#
# COMPACT_ATOMS: atom_id res chain seq x y z
N MET A 1 -20.81 5.10 -12.30
CA MET A 1 -19.58 4.50 -12.87
C MET A 1 -18.88 3.83 -11.70
N GLU A 2 -18.66 2.52 -11.76
CA GLU A 2 -17.90 1.82 -10.71
C GLU A 2 -16.49 2.40 -10.66
N SER A 3 -16.11 2.94 -9.50
CA SER A 3 -14.73 3.37 -9.22
C SER A 3 -13.81 2.17 -9.39
N LYS A 4 -13.14 2.08 -10.55
CA LYS A 4 -12.15 1.02 -10.80
C LYS A 4 -10.88 1.39 -10.07
N ILE A 5 -10.54 0.61 -9.06
CA ILE A 5 -9.25 0.68 -8.39
C ILE A 5 -8.17 0.23 -9.39
N GLU A 6 -7.22 1.11 -9.71
CA GLU A 6 -6.08 0.85 -10.59
C GLU A 6 -4.80 0.70 -9.76
N ILE A 7 -3.96 -0.29 -10.05
CA ILE A 7 -2.63 -0.42 -9.42
C ILE A 7 -1.64 0.48 -10.17
N LEU A 8 -1.05 1.44 -9.47
CA LEU A 8 -0.01 2.33 -10.02
C LEU A 8 1.39 1.75 -9.86
N SER A 9 1.66 1.09 -8.73
CA SER A 9 2.98 0.52 -8.43
C SER A 9 2.88 -0.53 -7.33
N THR A 10 3.74 -1.55 -7.41
CA THR A 10 3.91 -2.58 -6.38
C THR A 10 5.41 -2.80 -6.18
N VAL A 11 5.85 -2.77 -4.92
CA VAL A 11 7.23 -3.04 -4.55
C VAL A 11 7.28 -4.01 -3.38
N ARG A 12 8.28 -4.88 -3.40
CA ARG A 12 8.63 -5.75 -2.28
C ARG A 12 9.70 -5.06 -1.44
N ILE A 13 9.50 -5.02 -0.14
CA ILE A 13 10.38 -4.38 0.84
C ILE A 13 10.54 -5.29 2.05
N GLU A 14 11.68 -5.21 2.73
CA GLU A 14 11.85 -5.93 4.00
C GLU A 14 10.74 -5.55 4.97
N ASN A 15 10.13 -6.56 5.58
CA ASN A 15 9.07 -6.38 6.54
C ASN A 15 9.61 -5.68 7.78
N ASN A 16 8.96 -4.59 8.16
CA ASN A 16 9.31 -3.84 9.36
C ASN A 16 8.03 -3.49 10.12
N PRO A 17 8.00 -3.64 11.45
CA PRO A 17 6.81 -3.40 12.26
C PRO A 17 6.29 -1.96 12.16
N ASP A 18 7.10 -0.99 11.70
CA ASP A 18 6.67 0.40 11.53
C ASP A 18 6.11 0.73 10.14
N LEU A 19 6.14 -0.20 9.17
CA LEU A 19 5.63 0.06 7.81
C LEU A 19 4.15 0.45 7.80
N TYR A 20 3.33 -0.12 8.70
CA TYR A 20 1.92 0.25 8.79
C TYR A 20 1.72 1.72 9.16
N LYS A 21 2.65 2.32 9.94
CA LYS A 21 2.59 3.73 10.32
C LYS A 21 2.76 4.63 9.10
N ILE A 22 3.67 4.25 8.19
CA ILE A 22 3.88 4.95 6.92
C ILE A 22 2.61 4.88 6.07
N VAL A 23 2.03 3.68 5.94
CA VAL A 23 0.79 3.47 5.16
C VAL A 23 -0.40 4.23 5.75
N ASP A 24 -0.56 4.27 7.08
CA ASP A 24 -1.59 5.06 7.75
C ASP A 24 -1.40 6.57 7.50
N ALA A 25 -0.17 7.08 7.65
CA ALA A 25 0.14 8.48 7.38
C ALA A 25 -0.18 8.87 5.93
N LEU A 26 0.19 8.03 4.95
CA LEU A 26 -0.10 8.27 3.53
C LEU A 26 -1.60 8.24 3.25
N ASN A 27 -2.33 7.25 3.76
CA ASN A 27 -3.78 7.18 3.57
C ASN A 27 -4.53 8.34 4.24
N ARG A 28 -4.08 8.84 5.40
CA ARG A 28 -4.70 10.00 6.06
C ARG A 28 -4.46 11.32 5.31
N THR A 29 -3.35 11.43 4.59
CA THR A 29 -2.92 12.69 3.94
C THR A 29 -3.23 12.75 2.44
N LEU A 30 -3.25 11.61 1.75
CA LEU A 30 -3.33 11.56 0.28
C LEU A 30 -4.56 10.83 -0.26
N LYS A 31 -5.38 10.17 0.56
CA LYS A 31 -6.62 9.50 0.11
C LYS A 31 -7.60 10.44 -0.58
N GLN A 32 -7.62 11.71 -0.20
CA GLN A 32 -8.44 12.74 -0.85
C GLN A 32 -7.96 13.11 -2.27
N LYS A 33 -6.79 12.61 -2.69
CA LYS A 33 -6.22 12.81 -4.02
C LYS A 33 -6.35 11.54 -4.88
N ASP A 34 -7.35 10.71 -4.59
CA ASP A 34 -7.61 9.46 -5.31
C ASP A 34 -6.42 8.51 -5.26
N LEU A 35 -5.65 8.53 -4.18
CA LEU A 35 -4.50 7.65 -3.93
C LEU A 35 -4.72 6.82 -2.67
N MET A 36 -4.62 5.51 -2.79
CA MET A 36 -4.68 4.60 -1.66
C MET A 36 -3.41 3.77 -1.58
N PHE A 37 -2.99 3.46 -0.36
CA PHE A 37 -1.75 2.75 -0.07
C PHE A 37 -2.07 1.47 0.68
N GLY A 38 -1.58 0.34 0.19
CA GLY A 38 -1.75 -0.97 0.79
C GLY A 38 -0.41 -1.57 1.23
N LEU A 39 -0.47 -2.37 2.29
CA LEU A 39 0.64 -3.16 2.79
C LEU A 39 0.11 -4.55 3.14
N ALA A 40 0.74 -5.58 2.58
CA ALA A 40 0.48 -6.97 2.92
C ALA A 40 1.81 -7.69 3.16
N LEU A 41 1.82 -8.75 3.98
CA LEU A 41 2.97 -9.64 4.04
C LEU A 41 3.06 -10.43 2.72
N ASP A 42 4.27 -10.71 2.26
CA ASP A 42 4.47 -11.60 1.13
C ASP A 42 4.08 -13.03 1.56
N PRO A 43 3.15 -13.71 0.86
CA PRO A 43 2.73 -15.06 1.22
C PRO A 43 3.85 -16.10 1.08
N ASP A 44 4.83 -15.84 0.22
CA ASP A 44 5.95 -16.75 -0.04
C ASP A 44 7.17 -16.44 0.86
N ASP A 45 7.24 -15.23 1.44
CA ASP A 45 8.31 -14.81 2.35
C ASP A 45 7.82 -13.81 3.43
N GLN A 46 7.65 -14.31 4.66
CA GLN A 46 7.17 -13.48 5.79
C GLN A 46 8.16 -12.38 6.23
N ASN A 47 9.43 -12.44 5.79
CA ASN A 47 10.41 -11.37 6.03
C ASN A 47 10.24 -10.20 5.05
N THR A 48 9.36 -10.33 4.08
CA THR A 48 9.10 -9.32 3.06
C THR A 48 7.63 -8.87 3.14
N ALA A 49 7.40 -7.60 2.85
CA ALA A 49 6.08 -7.01 2.70
C ALA A 49 5.91 -6.45 1.29
N VAL A 50 4.69 -6.54 0.78
CA VAL A 50 4.25 -6.02 -0.51
C VAL A 50 3.56 -4.68 -0.26
N PHE A 51 4.22 -3.59 -0.62
CA PHE A 51 3.64 -2.25 -0.63
C PHE A 51 3.05 -1.95 -2.00
N THR A 52 1.81 -1.47 -2.04
CA THR A 52 1.09 -1.18 -3.29
C THR A 52 0.45 0.20 -3.25
N ILE A 53 0.58 0.94 -4.36
CA ILE A 53 -0.09 2.22 -4.57
C ILE A 53 -1.24 2.00 -5.55
N TYR A 54 -2.43 2.44 -5.17
CA TYR A 54 -3.64 2.36 -5.96
C TYR A 54 -4.15 3.76 -6.31
N ARG A 55 -4.79 3.89 -7.46
CA ARG A 55 -5.67 5.01 -7.82
C ARG A 55 -7.13 4.58 -7.67
N THR A 56 -7.94 5.37 -6.99
CA THR A 56 -9.34 5.02 -6.61
C THR A 56 -10.38 5.89 -7.29
#